data_AF-A0A7H0H2S7-F1
#
_entry.id   AF-A0A7H0H2S7-F1
#
_cell.length_a   1.000
_cell.length_b   1.000
_cell.length_c   1.000
_cell.angle_alpha   90.00
_cell.angle_beta   90.00
_cell.angle_gamma   90.00
#
_symmetry.space_group_name_H-M   'P 1'
#
loop_
_entity.id
_entity.type
_entity.pdbx_description
1 polymer ?
#
loop_
_entity_poly.entity_id
_entity_poly.type
_entity_poly.pdbx_seq_one_letter_code
_entity_poly.pdbx_strand_id
1 'polypeptide(L)'
;MNEKPVVIRAQSDEDVVRQLRDLGEAHPEVVAVVRGADLPPLFEDVAGVRVVSSDQELGRELARRFPARPADRAAPPAVVVGDGDLARIVATELVVRSAAPGEPLTLHCFGRDPEWAVSAMTEVGARGLLLWSQLSMRPIDVAHRVVEIVAAEGELPAFTDSAGPTVIVALERAAEGLPVARTVAAALPTARVAVAVDEEGLWPALRGVTQVARDACVTRAVTQGEADELLEALYSDVTWMMAPEALVTAPLVDLLGLARSEAGDALPLEEQPDDALTRLLLVVDNLGAVLAAGGVEVAPVGQELGLPPVLSPGDLWAMSGELLGLMAVEATPDARLSALELALRLPTIAARAGLVLTRGADRGDVLSFDKVEALAPLVHDAYQQISARTNNATASPWAGVAWQELGDYEKSSSRAVLVGSAVYFAAEGLDWILSDEPSIRAFEGETVNRLAELEHRRWAVNQRANGRQSHKWSTPGVSSTRGRGATTSTLCAASRRSSAPRASRWCRPEQGLRLQLVEDLLHGCVDHRNDPAHLAARLGERGAPRVAPPTEIQVGTVQQPGHRLVGERDRGGIRHIVRQLAGDAL
;
A
#
# COMPACT_ATOMS: atom_id res chain seq x y z
N MET A 1 -25.45 8.36 -28.91
CA MET A 1 -24.78 9.61 -28.49
C MET A 1 -25.19 9.80 -27.05
N ASN A 2 -24.26 9.69 -26.10
CA ASN A 2 -24.57 10.11 -24.73
C ASN A 2 -24.66 11.63 -24.75
N GLU A 3 -25.79 12.18 -24.32
CA GLU A 3 -25.89 13.60 -24.06
C GLU A 3 -24.96 13.94 -22.90
N LYS A 4 -24.29 15.09 -22.95
CA LYS A 4 -23.43 15.50 -21.83
C LYS A 4 -24.32 15.82 -20.63
N PRO A 5 -23.94 15.40 -19.40
CA PRO A 5 -24.70 15.72 -18.21
C PRO A 5 -24.85 17.24 -18.05
N VAL A 6 -26.02 17.68 -17.60
CA VAL A 6 -26.25 19.08 -17.26
C VAL A 6 -25.58 19.37 -15.93
N VAL A 7 -24.65 20.33 -15.90
CA VAL A 7 -23.95 20.71 -14.66
C VAL A 7 -24.64 21.91 -14.02
N ILE A 8 -25.17 21.74 -12.81
CA ILE A 8 -25.67 22.84 -11.99
C ILE A 8 -24.66 23.15 -10.88
N ARG A 9 -24.49 24.44 -10.55
CA ARG A 9 -23.59 24.89 -9.48
C ARG A 9 -24.43 25.55 -8.40
N ALA A 10 -24.37 25.02 -7.19
CA ALA A 10 -25.18 25.46 -6.07
C ALA A 10 -24.30 25.84 -4.88
N GLN A 11 -24.81 26.69 -3.98
CA GLN A 11 -24.16 27.02 -2.71
C GLN A 11 -24.86 26.35 -1.52
N SER A 12 -26.00 25.69 -1.76
CA SER A 12 -26.86 25.07 -0.77
C SER A 12 -27.79 24.03 -1.40
N ASP A 13 -28.34 23.13 -0.59
CA ASP A 13 -29.33 22.13 -1.01
C ASP A 13 -30.59 22.79 -1.57
N GLU A 14 -31.01 23.92 -0.99
CA GLU A 14 -32.14 24.71 -1.48
C GLU A 14 -31.88 25.25 -2.90
N ASP A 15 -30.64 25.66 -3.20
CA ASP A 15 -30.24 26.05 -4.55
C ASP A 15 -30.17 24.87 -5.53
N VAL A 16 -29.81 23.66 -5.07
CA VAL A 16 -29.86 22.44 -5.88
C VAL A 16 -31.32 22.12 -6.23
N VAL A 17 -32.21 22.02 -5.23
CA VAL A 17 -33.64 21.74 -5.44
C VAL A 17 -34.31 22.78 -6.34
N ARG A 18 -33.97 24.07 -6.17
CA ARG A 18 -34.46 25.16 -7.02
C ARG A 18 -34.01 25.00 -8.46
N GLN A 19 -32.71 24.77 -8.70
CA GLN A 19 -32.17 24.62 -10.06
C GLN A 19 -32.68 23.34 -10.75
N LEU A 20 -32.85 22.23 -10.01
CA LEU A 20 -33.47 21.00 -10.54
C LEU A 20 -34.94 21.25 -10.95
N ARG A 21 -35.70 22.00 -10.15
CA ARG A 21 -37.09 22.38 -10.50
C ARG A 21 -37.14 23.27 -11.74
N ASP A 22 -36.22 24.22 -11.88
CA ASP A 22 -36.13 25.11 -13.03
C ASP A 22 -35.71 24.37 -14.33
N LEU A 23 -35.04 23.21 -14.22
CA LEU A 23 -34.67 22.32 -15.33
C LEU A 23 -35.81 21.40 -15.81
N GLY A 24 -36.65 20.92 -14.90
CA GLY A 24 -37.74 19.99 -15.19
C GLY A 24 -37.29 18.56 -15.55
N GLU A 25 -38.23 17.68 -15.92
CA GLU A 25 -38.00 16.25 -16.19
C GLU A 25 -37.21 15.94 -17.49
N ALA A 26 -36.74 16.95 -18.21
CA ALA A 26 -36.27 16.82 -19.59
C ALA A 26 -34.82 16.30 -19.76
N HIS A 27 -34.08 16.07 -18.67
CA HIS A 27 -32.65 15.78 -18.71
C HIS A 27 -32.32 14.38 -18.15
N PRO A 28 -31.62 13.51 -18.90
CA PRO A 28 -31.35 12.13 -18.47
C PRO A 28 -30.25 12.02 -17.41
N GLU A 29 -29.36 13.03 -17.30
CA GLU A 29 -28.32 13.09 -16.28
C GLU A 29 -28.01 14.55 -15.91
N VAL A 30 -28.01 14.83 -14.61
CA VAL A 30 -27.67 16.13 -14.00
C VAL A 30 -26.59 15.92 -12.95
N VAL A 31 -25.51 16.70 -13.00
CA VAL A 31 -24.47 16.74 -11.97
C VAL A 31 -24.58 18.03 -11.18
N ALA A 32 -24.93 17.92 -9.89
CA ALA A 32 -25.02 19.04 -8.97
C ALA A 32 -23.70 19.22 -8.22
N VAL A 33 -23.02 20.33 -8.48
CA VAL A 33 -21.77 20.70 -7.80
C VAL A 33 -22.10 21.61 -6.61
N VAL A 34 -21.74 21.15 -5.42
CA VAL A 34 -21.89 21.89 -4.15
C VAL A 34 -20.52 22.23 -3.55
N ARG A 35 -20.49 23.16 -2.59
CA ARG A 35 -19.31 23.51 -1.80
C ARG A 35 -19.49 23.05 -0.36
N GLY A 36 -18.40 22.74 0.33
CA GLY A 36 -18.43 22.10 1.66
C GLY A 36 -18.18 20.59 1.57
N ALA A 37 -17.75 20.00 2.68
CA ALA A 37 -17.27 18.63 2.72
C ALA A 37 -18.38 17.56 2.72
N ASP A 38 -19.50 17.86 3.36
CA ASP A 38 -20.54 16.88 3.61
C ASP A 38 -21.60 16.94 2.51
N LEU A 39 -21.76 15.85 1.77
CA LEU A 39 -22.83 15.71 0.79
C LEU A 39 -24.15 15.37 1.50
N PRO A 40 -25.26 16.07 1.22
CA PRO A 40 -26.54 15.74 1.81
C PRO A 40 -27.08 14.42 1.23
N PRO A 41 -27.54 13.46 2.05
CA PRO A 41 -28.15 12.21 1.56
C PRO A 41 -29.49 12.44 0.84
N LEU A 42 -29.99 13.69 0.81
CA LEU A 42 -31.24 14.11 0.15
C LEU A 42 -31.31 13.76 -1.35
N PHE A 43 -30.18 13.52 -2.00
CA PHE A 43 -30.10 13.34 -3.46
C PHE A 43 -29.61 11.96 -3.90
N GLU A 44 -29.16 11.08 -2.98
CA GLU A 44 -28.60 9.75 -3.31
C GLU A 44 -29.63 8.83 -4.02
N ASP A 45 -30.91 8.98 -3.67
CA ASP A 45 -32.02 8.20 -4.26
C ASP A 45 -32.65 8.86 -5.52
N VAL A 46 -32.18 10.04 -5.95
CA VAL A 46 -32.78 10.78 -7.08
C VAL A 46 -32.20 10.30 -8.41
N ALA A 47 -32.93 9.41 -9.08
CA ALA A 47 -32.53 8.83 -10.36
C ALA A 47 -32.16 9.91 -11.40
N GLY A 48 -30.96 9.80 -11.98
CA GLY A 48 -30.43 10.76 -12.95
C GLY A 48 -29.78 12.01 -12.34
N VAL A 49 -29.72 12.15 -11.01
CA VAL A 49 -28.99 13.24 -10.34
C VAL A 49 -27.80 12.67 -9.58
N ARG A 50 -26.61 13.22 -9.83
CA ARG A 50 -25.38 12.95 -9.09
C ARG A 50 -24.91 14.22 -8.40
N VAL A 51 -24.57 14.16 -7.11
CA VAL A 51 -24.02 15.31 -6.38
C VAL A 51 -22.52 15.15 -6.21
N VAL A 52 -21.77 16.24 -6.35
CA VAL A 52 -20.31 16.28 -6.27
C VAL A 52 -19.89 17.42 -5.35
N SER A 53 -19.12 17.12 -4.30
CA SER A 53 -18.52 18.14 -3.44
C SER A 53 -17.24 18.66 -4.07
N SER A 54 -17.22 19.96 -4.36
CA SER A 54 -16.05 20.61 -4.95
C SER A 54 -14.82 20.61 -4.04
N ASP A 55 -14.99 20.59 -2.72
CA ASP A 55 -13.88 20.48 -1.76
C ASP A 55 -13.44 19.02 -1.56
N GLN A 56 -14.36 18.06 -1.66
CA GLN A 56 -14.02 16.62 -1.65
C GLN A 56 -13.21 16.23 -2.88
N GLU A 57 -13.62 16.65 -4.08
CA GLU A 57 -12.87 16.39 -5.32
C GLU A 57 -11.50 17.09 -5.33
N LEU A 58 -11.39 18.29 -4.77
CA LEU A 58 -10.10 18.95 -4.59
C LEU A 58 -9.18 18.18 -3.63
N GLY A 59 -9.71 17.68 -2.51
CA GLY A 59 -8.95 16.89 -1.55
C GLY A 59 -8.51 15.53 -2.11
N ARG A 60 -9.40 14.85 -2.83
CA ARG A 60 -9.13 13.62 -3.61
C ARG A 60 -8.00 13.84 -4.62
N GLU A 61 -8.11 14.86 -5.46
CA GLU A 61 -7.12 15.15 -6.51
C GLU A 61 -5.76 15.55 -5.92
N LEU A 62 -5.76 16.29 -4.80
CA LEU A 62 -4.54 16.58 -4.04
C LEU A 62 -3.87 15.30 -3.53
N ALA A 63 -4.60 14.42 -2.85
CA ALA A 63 -4.06 13.15 -2.36
C ALA A 63 -3.64 12.19 -3.48
N ARG A 64 -4.38 12.16 -4.60
CA ARG A 64 -4.10 11.33 -5.79
C ARG A 64 -2.82 11.76 -6.51
N ARG A 65 -2.63 13.06 -6.73
CA ARG A 65 -1.40 13.60 -7.39
C ARG A 65 -0.21 13.69 -6.45
N PHE A 66 -0.46 13.83 -5.15
CA PHE A 66 0.55 13.95 -4.11
C PHE A 66 0.34 12.90 -3.02
N PRO A 67 0.50 11.60 -3.32
CA PRO A 67 0.48 10.55 -2.30
C PRO A 67 1.55 10.79 -1.24
N ALA A 68 1.28 10.33 -0.02
CA ALA A 68 2.14 10.57 1.13
C ALA A 68 3.56 10.00 0.94
N ARG A 69 3.65 8.83 0.28
CA ARG A 69 4.90 8.22 -0.19
C ARG A 69 4.89 8.22 -1.74
N PRO A 70 5.95 8.68 -2.44
CA PRO A 70 6.11 8.50 -3.89
C PRO A 70 6.31 7.01 -4.26
N ALA A 71 6.46 6.69 -5.54
CA ALA A 71 5.92 5.44 -6.08
C ALA A 71 6.78 4.16 -5.95
N ASP A 72 8.05 3.99 -6.33
CA ASP A 72 9.18 4.79 -6.86
C ASP A 72 10.24 5.34 -5.87
N ARG A 73 9.93 5.80 -4.65
CA ARG A 73 10.94 6.45 -3.76
C ARG A 73 10.63 6.36 -2.28
N ALA A 74 11.66 6.20 -1.46
CA ALA A 74 11.58 6.54 -0.04
C ALA A 74 11.46 8.07 0.13
N ALA A 75 10.60 8.49 1.07
CA ALA A 75 10.38 9.87 1.46
C ALA A 75 10.09 9.97 2.97
N PRO A 76 10.39 11.11 3.62
CA PRO A 76 9.95 11.39 4.98
C PRO A 76 8.42 11.42 5.10
N PRO A 77 7.85 11.34 6.32
CA PRO A 77 6.42 11.46 6.56
C PRO A 77 5.82 12.71 5.91
N ALA A 78 4.62 12.57 5.36
CA ALA A 78 3.93 13.67 4.69
C ALA A 78 3.39 14.71 5.68
N VAL A 79 3.18 15.92 5.19
CA VAL A 79 2.69 17.07 5.96
C VAL A 79 1.46 17.68 5.30
N VAL A 80 0.38 17.85 6.07
CA VAL A 80 -0.79 18.67 5.71
C VAL A 80 -0.72 19.98 6.50
N VAL A 81 -0.85 21.09 5.80
CA VAL A 81 -0.87 22.44 6.37
C VAL A 81 -2.18 23.11 6.00
N GLY A 82 -3.04 23.39 6.97
CA GLY A 82 -4.35 23.97 6.69
C GLY A 82 -5.20 24.20 7.93
N ASP A 83 -6.41 24.68 7.69
CA ASP A 83 -7.48 24.81 8.68
C ASP A 83 -8.81 24.49 7.99
N GLY A 84 -9.77 23.96 8.75
CA GLY A 84 -11.13 23.68 8.26
C GLY A 84 -11.24 22.43 7.39
N ASP A 85 -12.38 22.32 6.70
CA ASP A 85 -12.82 21.10 6.02
C ASP A 85 -11.86 20.60 4.93
N LEU A 86 -11.28 21.50 4.14
CA LEU A 86 -10.36 21.06 3.08
C LEU A 86 -9.10 20.38 3.66
N ALA A 87 -8.61 20.84 4.81
CA ALA A 87 -7.47 20.22 5.49
C ALA A 87 -7.83 18.85 6.08
N ARG A 88 -9.05 18.72 6.61
CA ARG A 88 -9.65 17.45 7.08
C ARG A 88 -9.74 16.43 5.94
N ILE A 89 -10.42 16.78 4.84
CA ILE A 89 -10.57 15.92 3.65
C ILE A 89 -9.20 15.48 3.13
N VAL A 90 -8.26 16.41 2.94
CA VAL A 90 -6.91 16.09 2.43
C VAL A 90 -6.18 15.11 3.34
N ALA A 91 -6.28 15.26 4.67
CA ALA A 91 -5.66 14.34 5.60
C ALA A 91 -6.31 12.94 5.55
N THR A 92 -7.65 12.88 5.52
CA THR A 92 -8.40 11.62 5.41
C THR A 92 -8.11 10.90 4.09
N GLU A 93 -8.19 11.59 2.95
CA GLU A 93 -7.90 11.03 1.61
C GLU A 93 -6.42 10.59 1.48
N LEU A 94 -5.46 11.32 2.04
CA LEU A 94 -4.05 10.89 2.06
C LEU A 94 -3.87 9.56 2.81
N VAL A 95 -4.53 9.40 3.95
CA VAL A 95 -4.50 8.16 4.74
C VAL A 95 -5.20 7.02 4.01
N VAL A 96 -6.39 7.25 3.45
CA VAL A 96 -7.12 6.26 2.64
C VAL A 96 -6.26 5.76 1.48
N ARG A 97 -5.65 6.68 0.71
CA ARG A 97 -4.92 6.37 -0.54
C ARG A 97 -3.47 5.91 -0.35
N SER A 98 -2.87 6.11 0.82
CA SER A 98 -1.44 5.85 1.06
C SER A 98 -1.10 4.89 2.22
N ALA A 99 -2.06 4.48 3.06
CA ALA A 99 -1.81 3.51 4.12
C ALA A 99 -1.52 2.11 3.55
N ALA A 100 -0.57 1.40 4.14
CA ALA A 100 -0.16 0.07 3.69
C ALA A 100 -0.93 -1.05 4.44
N PRO A 101 -1.09 -2.25 3.85
CA PRO A 101 -1.63 -3.42 4.54
C PRO A 101 -0.95 -3.67 5.88
N GLY A 102 -1.71 -3.55 6.96
CA GLY A 102 -1.21 -3.73 8.33
C GLY A 102 -0.13 -2.74 8.78
N GLU A 103 -0.07 -1.51 8.25
CA GLU A 103 0.75 -0.42 8.83
C GLU A 103 -0.03 0.91 8.79
N PRO A 104 -0.29 1.57 9.94
CA PRO A 104 -0.97 2.86 9.96
C PRO A 104 -0.08 3.96 9.35
N LEU A 105 -0.69 4.86 8.57
CA LEU A 105 0.06 5.97 7.96
C LEU A 105 0.29 7.10 8.98
N THR A 106 1.55 7.38 9.32
CA THR A 106 1.92 8.59 10.06
C THR A 106 1.82 9.83 9.16
N LEU A 107 1.08 10.85 9.62
CA LEU A 107 0.85 12.10 8.90
C LEU A 107 0.98 13.30 9.86
N HIS A 108 1.82 14.29 9.53
CA HIS A 108 1.91 15.51 10.33
C HIS A 108 0.88 16.54 9.89
N CYS A 109 0.14 17.10 10.84
CA CYS A 109 -0.96 18.02 10.58
C CYS A 109 -0.73 19.36 11.28
N PHE A 110 -0.69 20.45 10.52
CA PHE A 110 -0.45 21.80 11.04
C PHE A 110 -1.62 22.73 10.77
N GLY A 111 -2.11 23.41 11.82
CA GLY A 111 -3.17 24.42 11.70
C GLY A 111 -3.11 25.44 12.84
N ARG A 112 -3.95 26.48 12.76
CA ARG A 112 -4.27 27.37 13.88
C ARG A 112 -5.23 26.69 14.86
N ASP A 113 -6.13 25.87 14.33
CA ASP A 113 -7.23 25.24 15.06
C ASP A 113 -7.09 23.70 15.10
N PRO A 114 -7.29 23.03 16.25
CA PRO A 114 -7.34 21.56 16.32
C PRO A 114 -8.63 20.94 15.77
N GLU A 115 -9.76 21.64 15.67
CA GLU A 115 -11.08 21.04 15.41
C GLU A 115 -11.09 20.16 14.15
N TRP A 116 -10.55 20.65 13.03
CA TRP A 116 -10.48 19.89 11.78
C TRP A 116 -9.61 18.62 11.90
N ALA A 117 -8.55 18.67 12.70
CA ALA A 117 -7.62 17.57 12.88
C ALA A 117 -8.19 16.50 13.83
N VAL A 118 -8.98 16.89 14.83
CA VAL A 118 -9.73 15.95 15.68
C VAL A 118 -10.80 15.22 14.86
N SER A 119 -11.50 15.94 13.96
CA SER A 119 -12.45 15.32 13.03
C SER A 119 -11.74 14.34 12.08
N ALA A 120 -10.64 14.74 11.45
CA ALA A 120 -9.83 13.86 10.60
C ALA A 120 -9.31 12.64 11.36
N MET A 121 -8.84 12.79 12.61
CA MET A 121 -8.42 11.69 13.48
C MET A 121 -9.55 10.68 13.75
N THR A 122 -10.79 11.16 13.86
CA THR A 122 -11.96 10.32 14.07
C THR A 122 -12.33 9.56 12.79
N GLU A 123 -12.26 10.23 11.63
CA GLU A 123 -12.51 9.62 10.32
C GLU A 123 -11.47 8.53 9.98
N VAL A 124 -10.17 8.82 10.17
CA VAL A 124 -9.11 7.87 9.80
C VAL A 124 -9.01 6.65 10.72
N GLY A 125 -9.65 6.67 11.88
CA GLY A 125 -9.68 5.56 12.83
C GLY A 125 -8.30 4.94 13.08
N ALA A 126 -8.20 3.63 12.91
CA ALA A 126 -6.95 2.89 13.07
C ALA A 126 -6.03 2.95 11.84
N ARG A 127 -6.47 3.51 10.71
CA ARG A 127 -5.71 3.54 9.45
C ARG A 127 -4.59 4.58 9.43
N GLY A 128 -4.68 5.63 10.26
CA GLY A 128 -3.71 6.73 10.28
C GLY A 128 -3.31 7.17 11.68
N LEU A 129 -2.08 7.67 11.81
CA LEU A 129 -1.57 8.32 13.01
C LEU A 129 -1.32 9.81 12.70
N LEU A 130 -2.31 10.66 13.00
CA LEU A 130 -2.20 12.10 12.78
C LEU A 130 -1.46 12.77 13.94
N LEU A 131 -0.30 13.33 13.63
CA LEU A 131 0.55 14.08 14.56
C LEU A 131 0.26 15.58 14.40
N TRP A 132 -0.76 16.07 15.11
CA TRP A 132 -1.15 17.47 15.05
C TRP A 132 -0.20 18.40 15.81
N SER A 133 -0.01 19.63 15.33
CA SER A 133 0.70 20.69 16.03
C SER A 133 0.13 22.07 15.66
N GLN A 134 -0.14 22.89 16.68
CA GLN A 134 -0.59 24.26 16.48
C GLN A 134 0.53 25.14 15.91
N LEU A 135 0.24 25.90 14.85
CA LEU A 135 1.16 26.86 14.23
C LEU A 135 0.44 28.15 13.82
N SER A 136 1.21 29.24 13.72
CA SER A 136 0.73 30.59 13.38
C SER A 136 0.24 30.77 11.92
N MET A 137 0.44 29.77 11.07
CA MET A 137 0.35 29.83 9.60
C MET A 137 1.20 30.91 8.92
N ARG A 138 2.14 31.57 9.64
CA ARG A 138 3.14 32.43 8.98
C ARG A 138 4.05 31.55 8.10
N PRO A 139 4.31 31.93 6.83
CA PRO A 139 5.06 31.08 5.90
C PRO A 139 6.42 30.58 6.39
N ILE A 140 7.14 31.39 7.18
CA ILE A 140 8.45 31.02 7.73
C ILE A 140 8.35 30.02 8.89
N ASP A 141 7.33 30.12 9.74
CA ASP A 141 7.14 29.22 10.88
C ASP A 141 6.77 27.81 10.38
N VAL A 142 5.90 27.73 9.35
CA VAL A 142 5.55 26.47 8.69
C VAL A 142 6.79 25.84 8.03
N ALA A 143 7.55 26.63 7.26
CA ALA A 143 8.75 26.12 6.58
C ALA A 143 9.82 25.62 7.56
N HIS A 144 10.05 26.33 8.67
CA HIS A 144 10.93 25.86 9.74
C HIS A 144 10.44 24.53 10.32
N ARG A 145 9.14 24.41 10.63
CA ARG A 145 8.58 23.18 11.23
C ARG A 145 8.62 21.98 10.28
N VAL A 146 8.43 22.18 8.98
CA VAL A 146 8.64 21.12 7.96
C VAL A 146 10.09 20.66 7.94
N VAL A 147 11.05 21.60 7.95
CA VAL A 147 12.49 21.27 7.98
C VAL A 147 12.88 20.53 9.27
N GLU A 148 12.31 20.91 10.42
CA GLU A 148 12.52 20.21 11.70
C GLU A 148 12.08 18.74 11.67
N ILE A 149 10.91 18.42 11.09
CA ILE A 149 10.45 17.04 10.94
C ILE A 149 11.42 16.25 10.07
N VAL A 150 11.75 16.77 8.88
CA VAL A 150 12.64 16.07 7.93
C VAL A 150 14.03 15.85 8.52
N ALA A 151 14.51 16.76 9.36
CA ALA A 151 15.77 16.59 10.09
C ALA A 151 15.67 15.56 11.24
N ALA A 152 14.50 15.41 11.87
CA ALA A 152 14.27 14.46 12.96
C ALA A 152 14.18 13.00 12.51
N GLU A 153 13.70 12.75 11.29
CA GLU A 153 13.70 11.42 10.64
C GLU A 153 15.12 10.88 10.36
N GLY A 154 16.12 11.77 10.34
CA GLY A 154 17.52 11.44 10.04
C GLY A 154 17.82 11.32 8.54
N GLU A 155 19.03 10.86 8.22
CA GLU A 155 19.37 10.51 6.84
C GLU A 155 18.64 9.22 6.46
N LEU A 156 17.59 9.34 5.64
CA LEU A 156 17.11 8.24 4.81
C LEU A 156 18.32 7.56 4.15
N PRO A 157 18.38 6.21 4.10
CA PRO A 157 19.47 5.48 3.44
C PRO A 157 19.85 6.06 2.06
N ALA A 158 21.08 5.81 1.59
CA ALA A 158 21.50 6.28 0.27
C ALA A 158 20.75 5.56 -0.87
N PHE A 159 19.53 6.02 -1.14
CA PHE A 159 18.71 5.74 -2.31
C PHE A 159 19.34 6.42 -3.53
N THR A 160 19.23 5.80 -4.71
CA THR A 160 19.60 6.50 -5.94
C THR A 160 18.61 7.60 -6.27
N ASP A 161 17.35 7.42 -5.85
CA ASP A 161 16.26 8.37 -6.05
C ASP A 161 15.45 8.52 -4.74
N SER A 162 15.96 9.30 -3.79
CA SER A 162 15.13 9.75 -2.65
C SER A 162 14.28 10.97 -3.04
N ALA A 163 13.14 11.14 -2.40
CA ALA A 163 12.35 12.37 -2.46
C ALA A 163 12.36 13.09 -1.11
N GLY A 164 12.18 14.42 -1.13
CA GLY A 164 11.73 15.13 0.06
C GLY A 164 10.27 14.80 0.40
N PRO A 165 9.75 15.30 1.53
CA PRO A 165 8.39 15.02 1.96
C PRO A 165 7.36 15.52 0.95
N THR A 166 6.22 14.85 0.90
CA THR A 166 5.00 15.45 0.36
C THR A 166 4.49 16.50 1.34
N VAL A 167 4.26 17.73 0.86
CA VAL A 167 3.67 18.81 1.67
C VAL A 167 2.47 19.39 0.93
N ILE A 168 1.27 19.26 1.52
CA ILE A 168 0.04 19.81 0.94
C ILE A 168 -0.44 21.00 1.77
N VAL A 169 -0.56 22.16 1.13
CA VAL A 169 -1.10 23.39 1.72
C VAL A 169 -2.59 23.52 1.34
N ALA A 170 -3.43 23.08 2.28
CA ALA A 170 -4.89 22.98 2.19
C ALA A 170 -5.57 24.12 3.00
N LEU A 171 -5.22 25.37 2.68
CA LEU A 171 -5.88 26.56 3.25
C LEU A 171 -7.01 27.02 2.32
N GLU A 172 -8.18 27.36 2.87
CA GLU A 172 -9.36 27.76 2.06
C GLU A 172 -9.09 28.92 1.10
N ARG A 173 -8.18 29.83 1.45
CA ARG A 173 -7.86 31.02 0.68
C ARG A 173 -6.50 30.85 0.01
N ALA A 174 -6.48 30.74 -1.32
CA ALA A 174 -5.25 30.66 -2.12
C ALA A 174 -4.24 31.78 -1.77
N ALA A 175 -4.73 32.98 -1.46
CA ALA A 175 -3.91 34.13 -1.04
C ALA A 175 -3.11 33.90 0.27
N GLU A 176 -3.58 33.02 1.16
CA GLU A 176 -2.86 32.59 2.37
C GLU A 176 -1.96 31.37 2.07
N GLY A 177 -2.47 30.41 1.29
CA GLY A 177 -1.74 29.18 0.93
C GLY A 177 -0.51 29.38 0.05
N LEU A 178 -0.59 30.22 -0.98
CA LEU A 178 0.49 30.43 -1.96
C LEU A 178 1.78 30.97 -1.33
N PRO A 179 1.76 31.98 -0.42
CA PRO A 179 2.94 32.39 0.33
C PRO A 179 3.56 31.27 1.19
N VAL A 180 2.74 30.44 1.84
CA VAL A 180 3.20 29.31 2.68
C VAL A 180 3.89 28.27 1.80
N ALA A 181 3.22 27.78 0.76
CA ALA A 181 3.75 26.78 -0.16
C ALA A 181 5.07 27.24 -0.81
N ARG A 182 5.15 28.50 -1.26
CA ARG A 182 6.38 29.08 -1.83
C ARG A 182 7.54 29.08 -0.85
N THR A 183 7.30 29.44 0.42
CA THR A 183 8.37 29.49 1.43
C THR A 183 8.83 28.09 1.83
N VAL A 184 7.92 27.10 1.91
CA VAL A 184 8.29 25.69 2.10
C VAL A 184 9.16 25.18 0.94
N ALA A 185 8.74 25.37 -0.32
CA ALA A 185 9.49 24.94 -1.49
C ALA A 185 10.87 25.64 -1.63
N ALA A 186 11.00 26.87 -1.12
CA ALA A 186 12.27 27.59 -1.08
C ALA A 186 13.20 27.09 0.04
N ALA A 187 12.64 26.72 1.20
CA ALA A 187 13.40 26.20 2.34
C ALA A 187 13.83 24.73 2.15
N LEU A 188 13.00 23.93 1.47
CA LEU A 188 13.26 22.51 1.20
C LEU A 188 13.01 22.18 -0.29
N PRO A 189 13.98 22.46 -1.19
CA PRO A 189 13.79 22.29 -2.64
C PRO A 189 13.56 20.86 -3.14
N THR A 190 13.75 19.86 -2.27
CA THR A 190 13.48 18.45 -2.55
C THR A 190 12.03 18.03 -2.21
N ALA A 191 11.28 18.88 -1.50
CA ALA A 191 9.90 18.59 -1.11
C ALA A 191 8.94 18.65 -2.31
N ARG A 192 7.95 17.75 -2.30
CA ARG A 192 6.84 17.74 -3.27
C ARG A 192 5.72 18.63 -2.71
N VAL A 193 5.80 19.93 -3.00
CA VAL A 193 4.85 20.91 -2.47
C VAL A 193 3.64 21.09 -3.39
N ALA A 194 2.44 20.90 -2.86
CA ALA A 194 1.17 21.18 -3.50
C ALA A 194 0.38 22.24 -2.74
N VAL A 195 -0.46 23.01 -3.44
CA VAL A 195 -1.33 24.03 -2.83
C VAL A 195 -2.68 24.08 -3.52
N ALA A 196 -3.74 24.16 -2.71
CA ALA A 196 -5.11 24.39 -3.17
C ALA A 196 -5.26 25.80 -3.75
N VAL A 197 -5.88 25.91 -4.93
CA VAL A 197 -6.33 27.19 -5.51
C VAL A 197 -7.76 27.07 -6.05
N ASP A 198 -8.44 28.21 -6.20
CA ASP A 198 -9.84 28.22 -6.59
C ASP A 198 -10.07 27.95 -8.09
N GLU A 199 -9.26 28.58 -8.94
CA GLU A 199 -9.42 28.58 -10.40
C GLU A 199 -8.07 28.32 -11.10
N GLU A 200 -8.09 27.58 -12.21
CA GLU A 200 -6.89 27.27 -12.99
C GLU A 200 -6.34 28.52 -13.71
N GLY A 201 -5.03 28.75 -13.62
CA GLY A 201 -4.36 29.87 -14.29
C GLY A 201 -4.61 31.26 -13.68
N LEU A 202 -5.48 31.39 -12.67
CA LEU A 202 -5.74 32.65 -11.95
C LEU A 202 -4.48 33.19 -11.24
N TRP A 203 -3.63 32.29 -10.76
CA TRP A 203 -2.42 32.62 -10.00
C TRP A 203 -1.16 32.35 -10.84
N PRO A 204 -0.09 33.17 -10.68
CA PRO A 204 1.16 32.94 -11.38
C PRO A 204 1.82 31.65 -10.90
N ALA A 205 2.41 30.89 -11.82
CA ALA A 205 3.15 29.67 -11.51
C ALA A 205 4.29 29.94 -10.50
N LEU A 206 4.44 29.05 -9.52
CA LEU A 206 5.42 29.16 -8.45
C LEU A 206 6.48 28.07 -8.60
N ARG A 207 7.77 28.43 -8.55
CA ARG A 207 8.86 27.46 -8.67
C ARG A 207 8.82 26.46 -7.51
N GLY A 208 8.78 25.16 -7.83
CA GLY A 208 8.78 24.07 -6.84
C GLY A 208 7.43 23.84 -6.15
N VAL A 209 6.34 24.48 -6.62
CA VAL A 209 5.00 24.33 -6.06
C VAL A 209 4.03 23.98 -7.17
N THR A 210 3.26 22.91 -7.00
CA THR A 210 2.14 22.58 -7.89
C THR A 210 0.86 23.19 -7.35
N GLN A 211 0.17 23.96 -8.18
CA GLN A 211 -1.15 24.50 -7.88
C GLN A 211 -2.20 23.50 -8.39
N VAL A 212 -3.14 23.12 -7.53
CA VAL A 212 -4.25 22.22 -7.89
C VAL A 212 -5.55 23.02 -7.73
N ALA A 213 -6.26 23.18 -8.84
CA ALA A 213 -7.39 24.10 -8.96
C ALA A 213 -8.74 23.39 -8.81
N ARG A 214 -9.61 23.94 -7.96
CA ARG A 214 -10.91 23.32 -7.61
C ARG A 214 -11.83 23.13 -8.83
N ASP A 215 -11.89 24.12 -9.71
CA ASP A 215 -12.67 24.08 -10.94
C ASP A 215 -12.23 22.97 -11.91
N ALA A 216 -10.93 22.73 -12.04
CA ALA A 216 -10.36 21.63 -12.80
C ALA A 216 -10.70 20.26 -12.17
N CYS A 217 -10.62 20.14 -10.85
CA CYS A 217 -11.00 18.91 -10.12
C CYS A 217 -12.48 18.57 -10.34
N VAL A 218 -13.37 19.54 -10.18
CA VAL A 218 -14.80 19.40 -10.47
C VAL A 218 -15.04 19.02 -11.93
N THR A 219 -14.32 19.63 -12.86
CA THR A 219 -14.45 19.30 -14.30
C THR A 219 -14.06 17.85 -14.57
N ARG A 220 -12.98 17.36 -13.95
CA ARG A 220 -12.58 15.94 -14.00
C ARG A 220 -13.69 15.03 -13.47
N ALA A 221 -14.18 15.27 -12.25
CA ALA A 221 -15.23 14.48 -11.60
C ALA A 221 -16.60 14.52 -12.30
N VAL A 222 -16.88 15.54 -13.11
CA VAL A 222 -18.06 15.57 -13.99
C VAL A 222 -17.88 14.63 -15.19
N THR A 223 -16.66 14.49 -15.71
CA THR A 223 -16.35 13.78 -16.97
C THR A 223 -15.83 12.35 -16.81
N GLN A 224 -15.32 11.98 -15.64
CA GLN A 224 -14.75 10.67 -15.32
C GLN A 224 -15.43 10.10 -14.07
N GLY A 225 -15.50 8.77 -13.99
CA GLY A 225 -16.06 8.03 -12.85
C GLY A 225 -15.01 7.27 -12.06
N GLU A 226 -15.43 6.59 -11.00
CA GLU A 226 -14.56 5.79 -10.11
C GLU A 226 -13.82 4.67 -10.86
N ALA A 227 -14.45 4.09 -11.89
CA ALA A 227 -13.84 3.08 -12.75
C ALA A 227 -12.63 3.63 -13.54
N ASP A 228 -12.65 4.92 -13.93
CA ASP A 228 -11.53 5.56 -14.61
C ASP A 228 -10.33 5.76 -13.66
N GLU A 229 -10.57 6.14 -12.40
CA GLU A 229 -9.50 6.22 -11.39
C GLU A 229 -8.88 4.85 -11.10
N LEU A 230 -9.71 3.80 -11.01
CA LEU A 230 -9.24 2.44 -10.80
C LEU A 230 -8.44 1.91 -12.01
N LEU A 231 -8.89 2.23 -13.23
CA LEU A 231 -8.17 1.90 -14.47
C LEU A 231 -6.82 2.64 -14.54
N GLU A 232 -6.79 3.96 -14.28
CA GLU A 232 -5.55 4.75 -14.21
C GLU A 232 -4.58 4.17 -13.15
N ALA A 233 -5.08 3.80 -11.97
CA ALA A 233 -4.27 3.25 -10.88
C ALA A 233 -3.71 1.86 -11.20
N LEU A 234 -4.53 0.96 -11.77
CA LEU A 234 -4.12 -0.38 -12.22
C LEU A 234 -3.08 -0.28 -13.33
N TYR A 235 -3.32 0.60 -14.31
CA TYR A 235 -2.41 0.79 -15.43
C TYR A 235 -1.05 1.31 -14.98
N SER A 236 -1.04 2.35 -14.12
CA SER A 236 0.18 2.91 -13.54
C SER A 236 1.01 1.87 -12.78
N ASP A 237 0.36 1.03 -11.97
CA ASP A 237 1.06 0.03 -11.15
C ASP A 237 1.62 -1.15 -11.97
N VAL A 238 0.89 -1.60 -12.99
CA VAL A 238 1.35 -2.68 -13.90
C VAL A 238 2.46 -2.18 -14.83
N THR A 239 2.32 -0.98 -15.40
CA THR A 239 3.37 -0.39 -16.24
C THR A 239 4.66 -0.13 -15.45
N TRP A 240 4.55 0.33 -14.20
CA TRP A 240 5.68 0.38 -13.27
C TRP A 240 6.31 -1.01 -13.09
N MET A 241 5.55 -2.03 -12.70
CA MET A 241 6.09 -3.39 -12.49
C MET A 241 6.80 -3.98 -13.70
N MET A 242 6.41 -3.59 -14.92
CA MET A 242 6.95 -4.12 -16.18
C MET A 242 7.94 -3.17 -16.91
N ALA A 243 8.36 -2.05 -16.30
CA ALA A 243 9.27 -1.08 -16.93
C ALA A 243 10.65 -1.69 -17.31
N PRO A 244 11.43 -1.10 -18.24
CA PRO A 244 12.68 -1.70 -18.74
C PRO A 244 13.71 -2.06 -17.67
N GLU A 245 13.80 -1.28 -16.60
CA GLU A 245 14.71 -1.52 -15.46
C GLU A 245 14.19 -2.54 -14.45
N ALA A 246 12.97 -3.06 -14.63
CA ALA A 246 12.27 -3.97 -13.71
C ALA A 246 12.72 -5.44 -13.79
N LEU A 247 13.88 -5.76 -14.39
CA LEU A 247 14.26 -7.13 -14.80
C LEU A 247 14.13 -8.24 -13.72
N VAL A 248 14.24 -7.91 -12.44
CA VAL A 248 14.07 -8.87 -11.31
C VAL A 248 12.63 -8.96 -10.82
N THR A 249 11.89 -7.86 -10.96
CA THR A 249 10.56 -7.63 -10.39
C THR A 249 9.42 -7.82 -11.40
N ALA A 250 9.73 -7.78 -12.70
CA ALA A 250 8.74 -7.95 -13.76
C ALA A 250 8.01 -9.30 -13.61
N PRO A 251 6.66 -9.32 -13.69
CA PRO A 251 5.87 -10.54 -13.82
C PRO A 251 6.49 -11.59 -14.75
N LEU A 252 6.46 -12.86 -14.35
CA LEU A 252 6.98 -13.96 -15.18
C LEU A 252 6.09 -14.22 -16.41
N VAL A 253 4.81 -13.88 -16.30
CA VAL A 253 3.82 -13.87 -17.38
C VAL A 253 3.12 -12.52 -17.35
N ASP A 254 3.11 -11.80 -18.49
CA ASP A 254 2.26 -10.63 -18.64
C ASP A 254 0.80 -11.10 -18.82
N LEU A 255 0.05 -11.05 -17.74
CA LEU A 255 -1.35 -11.47 -17.70
C LEU A 255 -2.28 -10.50 -18.46
N LEU A 256 -1.87 -9.24 -18.59
CA LEU A 256 -2.69 -8.18 -19.20
C LEU A 256 -2.32 -7.99 -20.68
N GLY A 257 -1.06 -8.22 -21.04
CA GLY A 257 -0.56 -8.18 -22.42
C GLY A 257 -0.31 -6.76 -22.90
N LEU A 258 0.31 -5.92 -22.07
CA LEU A 258 0.51 -4.51 -22.37
C LEU A 258 1.56 -4.32 -23.47
N ALA A 259 1.20 -3.55 -24.50
CA ALA A 259 2.10 -3.16 -25.56
C ALA A 259 3.14 -2.13 -25.10
N ARG A 260 4.28 -2.14 -25.79
CA ARG A 260 5.46 -1.32 -25.53
C ARG A 260 5.98 -0.68 -26.79
N SER A 261 6.64 0.46 -26.65
CA SER A 261 7.42 1.10 -27.70
C SER A 261 8.66 0.27 -28.05
N GLU A 262 9.32 0.58 -29.17
CA GLU A 262 10.61 -0.04 -29.53
C GLU A 262 11.72 0.24 -28.49
N ALA A 263 11.58 1.30 -27.69
CA ALA A 263 12.48 1.62 -26.58
C ALA A 263 12.19 0.79 -25.30
N GLY A 264 11.08 0.05 -25.27
CA GLY A 264 10.65 -0.78 -24.14
C GLY A 264 9.73 -0.06 -23.15
N ASP A 265 9.45 1.22 -23.35
CA ASP A 265 8.49 1.99 -22.54
C ASP A 265 7.07 1.47 -22.76
N ALA A 266 6.19 1.58 -21.77
CA ALA A 266 4.77 1.33 -21.97
C ALA A 266 4.17 2.39 -22.90
N LEU A 267 3.28 2.00 -23.80
CA LEU A 267 2.51 2.97 -24.60
C LEU A 267 1.56 3.79 -23.70
N PRO A 268 1.00 4.92 -24.16
CA PRO A 268 -0.16 5.54 -23.51
C PRO A 268 -1.32 4.55 -23.37
N LEU A 269 -2.21 4.76 -22.38
CA LEU A 269 -3.36 3.87 -22.15
C LEU A 269 -4.28 3.83 -23.38
N GLU A 270 -4.45 4.97 -24.03
CA GLU A 270 -5.28 5.17 -25.23
C GLU A 270 -4.69 4.53 -26.49
N GLU A 271 -3.42 4.12 -26.44
CA GLU A 271 -2.69 3.45 -27.52
C GLU A 271 -2.50 1.94 -27.25
N GLN A 272 -3.02 1.42 -26.12
CA GLN A 272 -2.97 -0.01 -25.83
C GLN A 272 -3.88 -0.82 -26.77
N PRO A 273 -3.50 -2.06 -27.14
CA PRO A 273 -4.35 -2.94 -27.95
C PRO A 273 -5.70 -3.23 -27.29
N ASP A 274 -6.75 -3.40 -28.09
CA ASP A 274 -8.11 -3.72 -27.64
C ASP A 274 -8.15 -4.91 -26.65
N ASP A 275 -7.35 -5.96 -26.90
CA ASP A 275 -7.23 -7.13 -26.00
C ASP A 275 -6.66 -6.75 -24.62
N ALA A 276 -5.69 -5.84 -24.57
CA ALA A 276 -5.04 -5.40 -23.34
C ALA A 276 -5.97 -4.47 -22.53
N LEU A 277 -6.64 -3.55 -23.22
CA LEU A 277 -7.71 -2.72 -22.65
C LEU A 277 -8.86 -3.59 -22.11
N THR A 278 -9.27 -4.61 -22.85
CA THR A 278 -10.30 -5.56 -22.40
C THR A 278 -9.88 -6.29 -21.13
N ARG A 279 -8.62 -6.75 -21.01
CA ARG A 279 -8.15 -7.40 -19.77
C ARG A 279 -8.02 -6.45 -18.60
N LEU A 280 -7.60 -5.19 -18.82
CA LEU A 280 -7.60 -4.16 -17.78
C LEU A 280 -9.01 -3.90 -17.27
N LEU A 281 -9.97 -3.69 -18.17
CA LEU A 281 -11.38 -3.47 -17.83
C LEU A 281 -12.00 -4.69 -17.13
N LEU A 282 -11.68 -5.92 -17.55
CA LEU A 282 -12.13 -7.13 -16.84
C LEU A 282 -11.69 -7.15 -15.37
N VAL A 283 -10.48 -6.68 -15.05
CA VAL A 283 -10.00 -6.58 -13.65
C VAL A 283 -10.69 -5.44 -12.90
N VAL A 284 -10.95 -4.30 -13.56
CA VAL A 284 -11.70 -3.16 -12.99
C VAL A 284 -13.14 -3.58 -12.65
N ASP A 285 -13.87 -4.10 -13.64
CA ASP A 285 -15.29 -4.49 -13.54
C ASP A 285 -15.53 -5.63 -12.53
N ASN A 286 -14.54 -6.51 -12.34
CA ASN A 286 -14.64 -7.67 -11.45
C ASN A 286 -13.81 -7.51 -10.16
N LEU A 287 -13.27 -6.32 -9.85
CA LEU A 287 -12.43 -6.09 -8.67
C LEU A 287 -13.14 -6.57 -7.39
N GLY A 288 -14.43 -6.27 -7.23
CA GLY A 288 -15.22 -6.69 -6.07
C GLY A 288 -15.29 -8.21 -5.91
N ALA A 289 -15.42 -8.97 -7.01
CA ALA A 289 -15.42 -10.42 -6.98
C ALA A 289 -14.04 -11.00 -6.63
N VAL A 290 -12.97 -10.43 -7.20
CA VAL A 290 -11.59 -10.82 -6.88
C VAL A 290 -11.28 -10.56 -5.40
N LEU A 291 -11.60 -9.37 -4.88
CA LEU A 291 -11.41 -9.03 -3.46
C LEU A 291 -12.25 -9.95 -2.53
N ALA A 292 -13.51 -10.22 -2.88
CA ALA A 292 -14.38 -11.09 -2.10
C ALA A 292 -13.86 -12.53 -1.99
N ALA A 293 -13.22 -13.06 -3.04
CA ALA A 293 -12.57 -14.38 -2.97
C ALA A 293 -11.44 -14.43 -1.92
N GLY A 294 -10.73 -13.30 -1.73
CA GLY A 294 -9.76 -13.08 -0.66
C GLY A 294 -10.36 -12.64 0.68
N GLY A 295 -11.69 -12.60 0.83
CA GLY A 295 -12.33 -12.15 2.07
C GLY A 295 -12.17 -10.66 2.36
N VAL A 296 -12.05 -9.83 1.31
CA VAL A 296 -11.94 -8.37 1.39
C VAL A 296 -13.16 -7.74 0.73
N GLU A 297 -13.70 -6.71 1.38
CA GLU A 297 -14.89 -5.98 0.95
C GLU A 297 -14.57 -4.48 0.85
N VAL A 298 -15.31 -3.76 0.00
CA VAL A 298 -15.30 -2.29 0.00
C VAL A 298 -16.17 -1.82 1.16
N ALA A 299 -15.61 -0.97 2.02
CA ALA A 299 -16.33 -0.48 3.20
C ALA A 299 -17.48 0.47 2.80
N PRO A 300 -18.63 0.41 3.49
CA PRO A 300 -19.67 1.44 3.38
C PRO A 300 -19.14 2.84 3.70
N VAL A 301 -19.68 3.84 3.02
CA VAL A 301 -19.41 5.26 3.31
C VAL A 301 -19.80 5.58 4.76
N GLY A 302 -18.95 6.34 5.45
CA GLY A 302 -19.20 6.80 6.83
C GLY A 302 -18.90 5.77 7.93
N GLN A 303 -18.36 4.58 7.62
CA GLN A 303 -17.82 3.67 8.62
C GLN A 303 -16.42 4.11 9.09
N GLU A 304 -16.13 3.96 10.38
CA GLU A 304 -14.80 4.22 10.95
C GLU A 304 -13.72 3.37 10.25
N LEU A 305 -12.62 4.03 9.85
CA LEU A 305 -11.61 3.40 9.01
C LEU A 305 -10.69 2.46 9.81
N GLY A 306 -10.97 1.16 9.68
CA GLY A 306 -10.04 0.10 10.08
C GLY A 306 -8.75 0.10 9.26
N LEU A 307 -7.71 -0.55 9.81
CA LEU A 307 -6.45 -0.80 9.09
C LEU A 307 -6.69 -1.51 7.74
N PRO A 308 -5.86 -1.28 6.72
CA PRO A 308 -6.00 -1.98 5.44
C PRO A 308 -5.68 -3.48 5.64
N PRO A 309 -6.47 -4.40 5.07
CA PRO A 309 -6.44 -5.83 5.41
C PRO A 309 -5.12 -6.50 4.98
N VAL A 310 -4.57 -7.34 5.85
CA VAL A 310 -3.38 -8.16 5.55
C VAL A 310 -3.84 -9.50 4.98
N LEU A 311 -3.56 -9.74 3.70
CA LEU A 311 -3.95 -10.97 3.01
C LEU A 311 -3.09 -12.17 3.48
N SER A 312 -3.74 -13.29 3.75
CA SER A 312 -3.08 -14.57 4.00
C SER A 312 -2.68 -15.26 2.68
N PRO A 313 -1.81 -16.28 2.71
CA PRO A 313 -1.52 -17.08 1.52
C PRO A 313 -2.78 -17.70 0.89
N GLY A 314 -3.71 -18.21 1.70
CA GLY A 314 -4.99 -18.75 1.25
C GLY A 314 -5.89 -17.70 0.57
N ASP A 315 -5.92 -16.47 1.09
CA ASP A 315 -6.65 -15.36 0.45
C ASP A 315 -6.04 -15.05 -0.92
N LEU A 316 -4.71 -14.88 -1.01
CA LEU A 316 -4.02 -14.62 -2.28
C LEU A 316 -4.21 -15.76 -3.28
N TRP A 317 -4.20 -17.02 -2.82
CA TRP A 317 -4.46 -18.18 -3.67
C TRP A 317 -5.85 -18.13 -4.30
N ALA A 318 -6.88 -17.77 -3.52
CA ALA A 318 -8.24 -17.58 -4.02
C ALA A 318 -8.32 -16.42 -5.03
N MET A 319 -7.80 -15.24 -4.68
CA MET A 319 -7.76 -14.05 -5.56
C MET A 319 -7.05 -14.33 -6.88
N SER A 320 -5.90 -15.02 -6.85
CA SER A 320 -5.16 -15.40 -8.06
C SER A 320 -5.90 -16.45 -8.90
N GLY A 321 -6.79 -17.25 -8.29
CA GLY A 321 -7.69 -18.16 -8.99
C GLY A 321 -8.72 -17.40 -9.83
N GLU A 322 -9.40 -16.43 -9.22
CA GLU A 322 -10.36 -15.57 -9.92
C GLU A 322 -9.69 -14.78 -11.05
N LEU A 323 -8.53 -14.16 -10.81
CA LEU A 323 -7.79 -13.41 -11.83
C LEU A 323 -7.46 -14.26 -13.06
N LEU A 324 -6.91 -15.47 -12.87
CA LEU A 324 -6.59 -16.37 -13.99
C LEU A 324 -7.85 -16.88 -14.69
N GLY A 325 -8.95 -17.10 -13.96
CA GLY A 325 -10.25 -17.46 -14.52
C GLY A 325 -10.84 -16.36 -15.40
N LEU A 326 -10.88 -15.12 -14.90
CA LEU A 326 -11.36 -13.93 -15.62
C LEU A 326 -10.61 -13.69 -16.93
N MET A 327 -9.28 -13.87 -16.92
CA MET A 327 -8.42 -13.68 -18.09
C MET A 327 -8.31 -14.92 -18.99
N ALA A 328 -8.96 -16.04 -18.62
CA ALA A 328 -8.87 -17.34 -19.28
C ALA A 328 -7.42 -17.86 -19.48
N VAL A 329 -6.53 -17.59 -18.52
CA VAL A 329 -5.11 -17.96 -18.56
C VAL A 329 -4.89 -19.30 -17.85
N GLU A 330 -4.12 -20.21 -18.48
CA GLU A 330 -3.76 -21.48 -17.88
C GLU A 330 -2.92 -21.27 -16.60
N ALA A 331 -3.31 -21.96 -15.52
CA ALA A 331 -2.70 -21.84 -14.20
C ALA A 331 -1.34 -22.56 -14.07
N THR A 332 -0.39 -22.24 -14.96
CA THR A 332 1.02 -22.64 -14.84
C THR A 332 1.65 -22.00 -13.58
N PRO A 333 2.76 -22.54 -13.04
CA PRO A 333 3.43 -21.96 -11.86
C PRO A 333 3.81 -20.48 -12.03
N ASP A 334 4.27 -20.10 -13.23
CA ASP A 334 4.73 -18.72 -13.52
C ASP A 334 3.55 -17.75 -13.70
N ALA A 335 2.45 -18.21 -14.32
CA ALA A 335 1.19 -17.46 -14.38
C ALA A 335 0.57 -17.30 -12.98
N ARG A 336 0.62 -18.37 -12.16
CA ARG A 336 0.16 -18.36 -10.77
C ARG A 336 0.94 -17.36 -9.92
N LEU A 337 2.27 -17.34 -10.00
CA LEU A 337 3.09 -16.36 -9.28
C LEU A 337 2.77 -14.92 -9.72
N SER A 338 2.67 -14.70 -11.03
CA SER A 338 2.33 -13.37 -11.58
C SER A 338 0.94 -12.90 -11.11
N ALA A 339 -0.02 -13.82 -10.98
CA ALA A 339 -1.36 -13.53 -10.46
C ALA A 339 -1.39 -13.32 -8.94
N LEU A 340 -0.57 -14.05 -8.17
CA LEU A 340 -0.39 -13.82 -6.73
C LEU A 340 0.22 -12.43 -6.45
N GLU A 341 1.21 -12.03 -7.24
CA GLU A 341 1.84 -10.71 -7.14
C GLU A 341 0.91 -9.57 -7.57
N LEU A 342 -0.01 -9.80 -8.52
CA LEU A 342 -1.08 -8.85 -8.82
C LEU A 342 -2.11 -8.80 -7.67
N ALA A 343 -2.56 -9.96 -7.17
CA ALA A 343 -3.51 -10.05 -6.07
C ALA A 343 -3.02 -9.32 -4.79
N LEU A 344 -1.73 -9.41 -4.46
CA LEU A 344 -1.13 -8.68 -3.34
C LEU A 344 -1.20 -7.14 -3.53
N ARG A 345 -1.08 -6.66 -4.78
CA ARG A 345 -1.08 -5.22 -5.10
C ARG A 345 -2.48 -4.64 -5.27
N LEU A 346 -3.48 -5.43 -5.65
CA LEU A 346 -4.86 -4.97 -5.89
C LEU A 346 -5.45 -4.15 -4.73
N PRO A 347 -5.27 -4.51 -3.43
CA PRO A 347 -5.73 -3.66 -2.34
C PRO A 347 -5.13 -2.25 -2.34
N THR A 348 -3.84 -2.13 -2.64
CA THR A 348 -3.13 -0.84 -2.74
C THR A 348 -3.55 -0.06 -3.99
N ILE A 349 -3.79 -0.75 -5.12
CA ILE A 349 -4.30 -0.15 -6.36
C ILE A 349 -5.70 0.44 -6.14
N ALA A 350 -6.59 -0.33 -5.52
CA ALA A 350 -7.94 0.10 -5.15
C ALA A 350 -7.91 1.28 -4.18
N ALA A 351 -7.06 1.21 -3.13
CA ALA A 351 -6.87 2.30 -2.19
C ALA A 351 -6.41 3.59 -2.88
N ARG A 352 -5.46 3.52 -3.83
CA ARG A 352 -5.02 4.69 -4.62
C ARG A 352 -6.14 5.35 -5.44
N ALA A 353 -7.13 4.56 -5.88
CA ALA A 353 -8.35 5.03 -6.53
C ALA A 353 -9.44 5.52 -5.54
N GLY A 354 -9.12 5.63 -4.25
CA GLY A 354 -10.03 6.13 -3.20
C GLY A 354 -10.90 5.05 -2.54
N LEU A 355 -10.80 3.78 -2.95
CA LEU A 355 -11.62 2.72 -2.38
C LEU A 355 -11.13 2.31 -0.99
N VAL A 356 -12.00 2.45 0.01
CA VAL A 356 -11.73 1.95 1.36
C VAL A 356 -11.99 0.44 1.39
N LEU A 357 -10.96 -0.34 1.72
CA LEU A 357 -11.07 -1.80 1.86
C LEU A 357 -11.02 -2.25 3.32
N THR A 358 -11.83 -3.27 3.66
CA THR A 358 -11.93 -3.91 4.98
C THR A 358 -11.98 -5.43 4.85
N ARG A 359 -11.76 -6.17 5.95
CA ARG A 359 -12.09 -7.60 6.02
C ARG A 359 -13.60 -7.81 6.05
N GLY A 360 -14.07 -8.86 5.37
CA GLY A 360 -15.45 -9.33 5.51
C GLY A 360 -15.75 -9.78 6.93
N ALA A 361 -16.97 -9.52 7.41
CA ALA A 361 -17.33 -9.63 8.83
C ALA A 361 -17.25 -11.06 9.42
N ASP A 362 -17.13 -12.10 8.58
CA ASP A 362 -17.00 -13.50 8.97
C ASP A 362 -15.53 -14.01 8.97
N ARG A 363 -14.56 -13.21 8.50
CA ARG A 363 -13.13 -13.58 8.44
C ARG A 363 -12.27 -12.66 9.30
N GLY A 364 -11.70 -13.23 10.37
CA GLY A 364 -10.71 -12.55 11.20
C GLY A 364 -9.29 -12.57 10.60
N ASP A 365 -8.50 -11.53 10.88
CA ASP A 365 -7.10 -11.47 10.43
C ASP A 365 -6.21 -12.49 11.15
N VAL A 366 -5.63 -13.40 10.37
CA VAL A 366 -4.57 -14.32 10.83
C VAL A 366 -3.35 -13.50 11.28
N LEU A 367 -2.96 -12.47 10.52
CA LEU A 367 -1.84 -11.57 10.79
C LEU A 367 -2.33 -10.11 10.90
N SER A 368 -2.85 -9.73 12.07
CA SER A 368 -3.18 -8.34 12.40
C SER A 368 -1.93 -7.49 12.65
N PHE A 369 -2.05 -6.16 12.61
CA PHE A 369 -0.92 -5.24 12.86
C PHE A 369 -0.21 -5.50 14.20
N ASP A 370 -0.95 -5.73 15.29
CA ASP A 370 -0.35 -6.06 16.59
C ASP A 370 0.52 -7.33 16.53
N LYS A 371 0.14 -8.31 15.70
CA LYS A 371 0.94 -9.52 15.46
C LYS A 371 2.15 -9.22 14.55
N VAL A 372 2.00 -8.33 13.56
CA VAL A 372 3.13 -7.83 12.75
C VAL A 372 4.17 -7.17 13.66
N GLU A 373 3.76 -6.26 14.55
CA GLU A 373 4.68 -5.60 15.50
C GLU A 373 5.30 -6.56 16.51
N ALA A 374 4.56 -7.59 16.95
CA ALA A 374 5.10 -8.62 17.84
C ALA A 374 6.12 -9.54 17.14
N LEU A 375 5.97 -9.79 15.84
CA LEU A 375 6.81 -10.71 15.07
C LEU A 375 7.99 -10.02 14.35
N ALA A 376 7.89 -8.74 13.98
CA ALA A 376 8.95 -8.02 13.27
C ALA A 376 10.30 -7.98 14.02
N PRO A 377 10.37 -7.87 15.36
CA PRO A 377 11.63 -8.01 16.11
C PRO A 377 12.31 -9.37 15.91
N LEU A 378 11.54 -10.46 15.74
CA LEU A 378 12.07 -11.81 15.53
C LEU A 378 12.66 -11.96 14.11
N VAL A 379 12.06 -11.30 13.12
CA VAL A 379 12.61 -11.22 11.76
C VAL A 379 13.95 -10.49 11.77
N HIS A 380 14.05 -9.37 12.49
CA HIS A 380 15.31 -8.64 12.64
C HIS A 380 16.38 -9.45 13.39
N ASP A 381 16.04 -10.08 14.52
CA ASP A 381 16.97 -10.93 15.27
C ASP A 381 17.55 -12.06 14.40
N ALA A 382 16.70 -12.77 13.66
CA ALA A 382 17.15 -13.82 12.74
C ALA A 382 18.08 -13.26 11.64
N TYR A 383 17.77 -12.08 11.09
CA TYR A 383 18.67 -11.37 10.17
C TYR A 383 20.02 -11.00 10.84
N GLN A 384 20.04 -10.55 12.10
CA GLN A 384 21.29 -10.29 12.83
C GLN A 384 22.11 -11.57 13.02
N GLN A 385 21.47 -12.68 13.43
CA GLN A 385 22.12 -13.97 13.59
C GLN A 385 22.77 -14.47 12.28
N ILE A 386 22.07 -14.29 11.16
CA ILE A 386 22.51 -14.78 9.85
C ILE A 386 23.57 -13.86 9.26
N SER A 387 23.47 -12.56 9.49
CA SER A 387 24.57 -11.63 9.23
C SER A 387 25.82 -12.02 10.02
N ALA A 388 25.70 -12.33 11.32
CA ALA A 388 26.85 -12.79 12.12
C ALA A 388 27.48 -14.08 11.56
N ARG A 389 26.66 -15.09 11.19
CA ARG A 389 27.14 -16.36 10.58
C ARG A 389 27.82 -16.16 9.23
N THR A 390 27.33 -15.22 8.42
CA THR A 390 27.87 -14.91 7.08
C THR A 390 28.97 -13.85 7.09
N ASN A 391 29.43 -13.42 8.28
CA ASN A 391 30.38 -12.30 8.46
C ASN A 391 29.92 -11.02 7.74
N ASN A 392 28.63 -10.70 7.88
CA ASN A 392 27.91 -9.63 7.22
C ASN A 392 28.14 -9.61 5.71
N ALA A 393 27.77 -10.70 5.02
CA ALA A 393 27.91 -10.81 3.56
C ALA A 393 27.17 -9.69 2.78
N THR A 394 26.13 -9.10 3.38
CA THR A 394 25.44 -7.94 2.82
C THR A 394 26.26 -6.64 2.94
N ALA A 395 27.19 -6.57 3.90
CA ALA A 395 27.86 -5.36 4.38
C ALA A 395 26.87 -4.27 4.84
N SER A 396 25.73 -4.68 5.39
CA SER A 396 24.68 -3.79 5.87
C SER A 396 25.03 -3.23 7.26
N PRO A 397 24.95 -1.91 7.50
CA PRO A 397 25.23 -1.33 8.82
C PRO A 397 24.22 -1.79 9.88
N TRP A 398 22.96 -2.02 9.46
CA TRP A 398 21.84 -2.35 10.35
C TRP A 398 21.94 -3.74 11.00
N ALA A 399 22.80 -4.62 10.49
CA ALA A 399 23.04 -5.94 11.08
C ALA A 399 23.57 -5.88 12.53
N GLY A 400 24.28 -4.80 12.89
CA GLY A 400 24.83 -4.61 14.24
C GLY A 400 23.96 -3.80 15.19
N VAL A 401 22.80 -3.29 14.74
CA VAL A 401 21.97 -2.35 15.49
C VAL A 401 20.80 -3.09 16.14
N ALA A 402 20.50 -2.79 17.42
CA ALA A 402 19.39 -3.43 18.12
C ALA A 402 18.03 -2.94 17.58
N TRP A 403 16.99 -3.79 17.64
CA TRP A 403 15.64 -3.44 17.14
C TRP A 403 15.10 -2.11 17.69
N GLN A 404 15.37 -1.81 18.97
CA GLN A 404 14.91 -0.59 19.64
C GLN A 404 15.64 0.68 19.15
N GLU A 405 16.81 0.52 18.51
CA GLU A 405 17.67 1.60 18.01
C GLU A 405 17.48 1.86 16.51
N LEU A 406 16.69 1.02 15.82
CA LEU A 406 16.34 1.21 14.40
C LEU A 406 15.38 2.38 14.21
N GLY A 407 15.55 3.12 13.12
CA GLY A 407 14.54 4.05 12.61
C GLY A 407 13.30 3.30 12.13
N ASP A 408 12.16 4.00 12.01
CA ASP A 408 10.91 3.36 11.59
C ASP A 408 10.97 2.90 10.12
N TYR A 409 11.81 3.53 9.29
CA TYR A 409 12.14 3.04 7.97
C TYR A 409 12.79 1.65 8.01
N GLU A 410 13.84 1.45 8.81
CA GLU A 410 14.50 0.14 8.94
C GLU A 410 13.55 -0.93 9.51
N LYS A 411 12.70 -0.55 10.50
CA LYS A 411 11.68 -1.46 11.05
C LYS A 411 10.65 -1.87 9.99
N SER A 412 10.22 -0.97 9.11
CA SER A 412 9.28 -1.27 8.02
C SER A 412 9.76 -2.40 7.10
N SER A 413 11.07 -2.53 6.89
CA SER A 413 11.63 -3.63 6.10
C SER A 413 11.40 -5.01 6.73
N SER A 414 11.28 -5.10 8.06
CA SER A 414 10.96 -6.37 8.76
C SER A 414 9.47 -6.67 8.71
N ARG A 415 8.61 -5.64 8.81
CA ARG A 415 7.16 -5.75 8.58
C ARG A 415 6.85 -6.25 7.17
N ALA A 416 7.55 -5.70 6.18
CA ALA A 416 7.40 -6.05 4.76
C ALA A 416 7.82 -7.49 4.43
N VAL A 417 8.67 -8.13 5.23
CA VAL A 417 8.95 -9.58 5.12
C VAL A 417 7.72 -10.37 5.57
N LEU A 418 7.14 -10.05 6.73
CA LEU A 418 5.96 -10.76 7.26
C LEU A 418 4.78 -10.66 6.29
N VAL A 419 4.38 -9.45 5.90
CA VAL A 419 3.25 -9.23 4.97
C VAL A 419 3.53 -9.83 3.59
N GLY A 420 4.72 -9.57 3.02
CA GLY A 420 5.07 -10.05 1.69
C GLY A 420 5.29 -11.57 1.61
N SER A 421 5.54 -12.25 2.74
CA SER A 421 5.73 -13.70 2.77
C SER A 421 4.48 -14.49 2.36
N ALA A 422 3.30 -13.87 2.40
CA ALA A 422 2.05 -14.47 1.96
C ALA A 422 2.13 -14.98 0.50
N VAL A 423 2.75 -14.22 -0.40
CA VAL A 423 2.88 -14.56 -1.82
C VAL A 423 3.69 -15.83 -2.03
N TYR A 424 4.84 -15.96 -1.38
CA TYR A 424 5.73 -17.09 -1.62
C TYR A 424 5.31 -18.36 -0.87
N PHE A 425 4.63 -18.22 0.27
CA PHE A 425 3.95 -19.37 0.87
C PHE A 425 2.80 -19.85 -0.01
N ALA A 426 1.99 -18.95 -0.58
CA ALA A 426 0.92 -19.32 -1.50
C ALA A 426 1.45 -20.01 -2.77
N ALA A 427 2.57 -19.53 -3.32
CA ALA A 427 3.23 -20.14 -4.49
C ALA A 427 3.64 -21.60 -4.24
N GLU A 428 4.05 -21.93 -3.00
CA GLU A 428 4.40 -23.30 -2.58
C GLU A 428 3.19 -24.10 -2.02
N GLY A 429 1.96 -23.60 -2.13
CA GLY A 429 0.74 -24.27 -1.63
C GLY A 429 0.61 -24.31 -0.10
N LEU A 430 1.34 -23.43 0.59
CA LEU A 430 1.38 -23.28 2.05
C LEU A 430 0.42 -22.18 2.50
N ASP A 431 -0.07 -22.27 3.74
CA ASP A 431 -1.00 -21.28 4.31
C ASP A 431 -0.67 -20.94 5.76
N TRP A 432 -1.26 -19.87 6.30
CA TRP A 432 -1.13 -19.48 7.70
C TRP A 432 -2.36 -19.90 8.50
N ILE A 433 -2.11 -20.52 9.66
CA ILE A 433 -3.16 -20.98 10.57
C ILE A 433 -2.82 -20.47 11.97
N LEU A 434 -3.82 -19.98 12.71
CA LEU A 434 -3.67 -19.68 14.12
C LEU A 434 -3.60 -20.98 14.92
N SER A 435 -2.58 -21.12 15.77
CA SER A 435 -2.35 -22.33 16.56
C SER A 435 -1.98 -21.98 17.99
N ASP A 436 -2.70 -22.58 18.94
CA ASP A 436 -2.33 -22.51 20.36
C ASP A 436 -1.13 -23.41 20.69
N GLU A 437 -0.80 -24.37 19.80
CA GLU A 437 0.37 -25.26 19.89
C GLU A 437 1.20 -25.20 18.58
N PRO A 438 1.92 -24.10 18.33
CA PRO A 438 2.74 -23.92 17.13
C PRO A 438 3.88 -24.95 17.04
N SER A 439 4.00 -25.65 15.93
CA SER A 439 5.14 -26.54 15.65
C SER A 439 6.09 -25.95 14.60
N ILE A 440 7.40 -26.06 14.83
CA ILE A 440 8.42 -25.77 13.82
C ILE A 440 8.23 -26.72 12.64
N ARG A 441 8.13 -26.16 11.43
CA ARG A 441 8.04 -26.90 10.17
C ARG A 441 9.38 -26.89 9.45
N ALA A 442 10.03 -28.04 9.36
CA ALA A 442 11.20 -28.20 8.50
C ALA A 442 10.77 -28.26 7.03
N PHE A 443 11.59 -27.67 6.15
CA PHE A 443 11.41 -27.74 4.69
C PHE A 443 12.55 -28.55 4.05
N GLU A 444 12.26 -29.20 2.93
CA GLU A 444 13.29 -29.89 2.15
C GLU A 444 14.16 -28.88 1.36
N GLY A 445 15.40 -29.25 1.06
CA GLY A 445 16.39 -28.33 0.47
C GLY A 445 15.96 -27.71 -0.87
N GLU A 446 15.14 -28.40 -1.67
CA GLU A 446 14.58 -27.84 -2.91
C GLU A 446 13.56 -26.72 -2.61
N THR A 447 12.63 -26.96 -1.69
CA THR A 447 11.67 -25.95 -1.20
C THR A 447 12.38 -24.77 -0.52
N VAL A 448 13.44 -25.01 0.26
CA VAL A 448 14.26 -23.94 0.86
C VAL A 448 14.87 -23.03 -0.23
N ASN A 449 15.48 -23.61 -1.26
CA ASN A 449 16.05 -22.83 -2.36
C ASN A 449 14.96 -22.02 -3.10
N ARG A 450 13.79 -22.63 -3.33
CA ARG A 450 12.65 -21.99 -4.00
C ARG A 450 12.08 -20.83 -3.19
N LEU A 451 11.90 -21.01 -1.88
CA LEU A 451 11.48 -19.94 -0.96
C LEU A 451 12.52 -18.81 -0.89
N ALA A 452 13.82 -19.12 -0.94
CA ALA A 452 14.89 -18.12 -0.98
C ALA A 452 14.91 -17.30 -2.29
N GLU A 453 14.66 -17.94 -3.45
CA GLU A 453 14.49 -17.24 -4.73
C GLU A 453 13.29 -16.26 -4.69
N LEU A 454 12.17 -16.71 -4.09
CA LEU A 454 10.95 -15.90 -3.97
C LEU A 454 11.09 -14.76 -2.95
N GLU A 455 11.78 -14.98 -1.82
CA GLU A 455 12.11 -13.91 -0.86
C GLU A 455 13.05 -12.86 -1.49
N HIS A 456 14.05 -13.28 -2.29
CA HIS A 456 14.88 -12.33 -3.05
C HIS A 456 14.05 -11.47 -4.01
N ARG A 457 13.06 -12.06 -4.68
CA ARG A 457 12.13 -11.34 -5.56
C ARG A 457 11.24 -10.37 -4.78
N ARG A 458 10.63 -10.79 -3.66
CA ARG A 458 9.86 -9.92 -2.75
C ARG A 458 10.71 -8.77 -2.21
N TRP A 459 11.94 -9.06 -1.79
CA TRP A 459 12.92 -8.05 -1.37
C TRP A 459 13.20 -7.05 -2.50
N ALA A 460 13.43 -7.50 -3.73
CA ALA A 460 13.70 -6.65 -4.87
C ALA A 460 12.50 -5.72 -5.21
N VAL A 461 11.27 -6.24 -5.15
CA VAL A 461 10.05 -5.42 -5.29
C VAL A 461 9.99 -4.33 -4.22
N ASN A 462 10.23 -4.70 -2.96
CA ASN A 462 10.24 -3.74 -1.84
C ASN A 462 11.37 -2.70 -1.96
N GLN A 463 12.58 -3.11 -2.39
CA GLN A 463 13.67 -2.17 -2.65
C GLN A 463 13.34 -1.21 -3.79
N ARG A 464 12.69 -1.69 -4.86
CA ARG A 464 12.29 -0.89 -6.01
C ARG A 464 11.21 0.13 -5.64
N ALA A 465 10.20 -0.27 -4.86
CA ALA A 465 9.17 0.63 -4.33
C ALA A 465 9.78 1.79 -3.51
N ASN A 466 10.94 1.57 -2.89
CA ASN A 466 11.68 2.56 -2.11
C ASN A 466 12.79 3.31 -2.89
N GLY A 467 12.92 3.17 -4.21
CA GLY A 467 13.93 3.90 -5.00
C GLY A 467 15.35 3.32 -4.94
N ARG A 468 15.46 1.98 -4.86
CA ARG A 468 16.73 1.22 -4.96
C ARG A 468 16.73 0.23 -6.13
N GLN A 469 16.10 0.61 -7.25
CA GLN A 469 16.03 -0.18 -8.47
C GLN A 469 17.42 -0.59 -8.98
N SER A 470 18.43 0.27 -8.87
CA SER A 470 19.81 -0.01 -9.25
C SER A 470 20.69 -0.58 -8.14
N HIS A 471 20.11 -1.21 -7.10
CA HIS A 471 20.90 -1.86 -6.06
C HIS A 471 21.79 -2.98 -6.64
N LYS A 472 22.98 -3.19 -6.08
CA LYS A 472 23.94 -4.22 -6.53
C LYS A 472 23.44 -5.68 -6.45
N TRP A 473 22.27 -5.91 -5.85
CA TRP A 473 21.59 -7.22 -5.79
C TRP A 473 20.26 -7.22 -6.55
N SER A 474 19.87 -6.10 -7.18
CA SER A 474 18.75 -6.03 -8.13
C SER A 474 19.17 -6.63 -9.48
N THR A 475 19.72 -7.84 -9.42
CA THR A 475 20.04 -8.72 -10.55
C THR A 475 19.21 -9.99 -10.41
N PRO A 476 18.76 -10.61 -11.51
CA PRO A 476 18.06 -11.89 -11.45
C PRO A 476 18.95 -12.91 -10.74
N GLY A 477 18.38 -13.64 -9.78
CA GLY A 477 19.06 -14.80 -9.20
C GLY A 477 19.44 -15.76 -10.33
N VAL A 478 20.68 -16.25 -10.33
CA VAL A 478 21.19 -17.07 -11.43
C VAL A 478 20.49 -18.43 -11.40
N SER A 479 19.40 -18.54 -12.15
CA SER A 479 18.69 -19.80 -12.35
C SER A 479 19.59 -20.81 -13.04
N SER A 480 19.66 -22.00 -12.46
CA SER A 480 20.63 -23.01 -12.85
C SER A 480 20.48 -23.46 -14.31
N THR A 481 21.57 -23.38 -15.08
CA THR A 481 21.70 -24.25 -16.26
C THR A 481 22.00 -25.67 -15.78
N ARG A 482 21.12 -26.62 -16.11
CA ARG A 482 21.35 -28.04 -15.82
C ARG A 482 22.69 -28.50 -16.40
N GLY A 483 23.49 -29.19 -15.60
CA GLY A 483 24.50 -30.12 -16.12
C GLY A 483 25.93 -29.59 -16.31
N ARG A 484 26.52 -29.02 -15.26
CA ARG A 484 27.92 -29.25 -14.84
C ARG A 484 28.12 -28.70 -13.43
N GLY A 485 28.96 -29.35 -12.63
CA GLY A 485 29.29 -28.90 -11.28
C GLY A 485 30.04 -27.58 -11.30
N ALA A 486 29.32 -26.46 -11.24
CA ALA A 486 29.88 -25.15 -10.94
C ALA A 486 30.02 -25.05 -9.42
N THR A 487 31.26 -24.97 -8.96
CA THR A 487 31.59 -24.81 -7.54
C THR A 487 30.95 -23.56 -6.94
N THR A 488 30.53 -23.66 -5.68
CA THR A 488 30.17 -22.57 -4.77
C THR A 488 31.35 -21.61 -4.54
N SER A 489 31.71 -20.81 -5.55
CA SER A 489 32.90 -19.94 -5.52
C SER A 489 32.77 -18.62 -6.28
N THR A 490 31.56 -18.15 -6.60
CA THR A 490 31.35 -16.83 -7.24
C THR A 490 30.53 -15.85 -6.39
N LEU A 491 30.15 -16.24 -5.16
CA LEU A 491 29.71 -15.34 -4.08
C LEU A 491 30.80 -15.14 -3.00
N CYS A 492 31.96 -15.79 -3.13
CA CYS A 492 33.15 -15.53 -2.31
C CYS A 492 34.39 -15.44 -3.20
N ALA A 493 34.68 -14.24 -3.69
CA ALA A 493 35.86 -13.94 -4.52
C ALA A 493 36.65 -12.71 -4.02
N ALA A 494 36.93 -12.66 -2.72
CA ALA A 494 38.01 -11.84 -2.16
C ALA A 494 38.73 -12.60 -1.04
N SER A 495 40.05 -12.54 -1.03
CA SER A 495 40.96 -13.17 -0.05
C SER A 495 41.01 -14.72 -0.02
N ARG A 496 42.02 -15.28 -0.69
CA ARG A 496 42.63 -16.57 -0.30
C ARG A 496 43.96 -16.30 0.42
N ARG A 497 44.18 -16.93 1.58
CA ARG A 497 45.49 -17.49 2.02
C ARG A 497 45.39 -18.29 3.32
N SER A 498 46.23 -19.33 3.42
CA SER A 498 46.64 -20.07 4.63
C SER A 498 45.78 -21.24 5.17
N SER A 499 46.20 -22.45 4.77
CA SER A 499 46.58 -23.59 5.65
C SER A 499 45.54 -24.35 6.52
N ALA A 500 45.49 -25.66 6.32
CA ALA A 500 44.77 -26.71 7.09
C ALA A 500 45.69 -27.31 8.20
N PRO A 501 45.40 -28.45 8.92
CA PRO A 501 44.30 -29.45 8.76
C PRO A 501 43.76 -30.22 10.02
N ARG A 502 42.81 -31.16 9.74
CA ARG A 502 42.49 -32.47 10.40
C ARG A 502 41.47 -32.61 11.56
N ALA A 503 40.46 -33.48 11.30
CA ALA A 503 39.86 -34.53 12.16
C ALA A 503 39.10 -34.14 13.46
N SER A 504 38.10 -34.86 14.00
CA SER A 504 37.20 -35.93 13.49
C SER A 504 36.09 -36.27 14.52
N ARG A 505 34.90 -36.69 14.03
CA ARG A 505 33.98 -37.72 14.58
C ARG A 505 33.08 -37.50 15.85
N TRP A 506 31.78 -37.72 15.61
CA TRP A 506 30.68 -38.27 16.44
C TRP A 506 29.81 -37.38 17.38
N CYS A 507 28.50 -37.50 17.10
CA CYS A 507 27.29 -36.92 17.68
C CYS A 507 26.95 -37.29 19.14
N ARG A 508 26.18 -36.42 19.82
CA ARG A 508 24.78 -36.69 20.27
C ARG A 508 24.07 -35.39 20.76
N PRO A 509 22.72 -35.35 20.83
CA PRO A 509 21.95 -34.13 21.07
C PRO A 509 21.51 -33.97 22.54
N GLU A 510 21.19 -32.75 22.98
CA GLU A 510 20.17 -32.50 24.03
C GLU A 510 19.74 -31.01 24.16
N GLN A 511 18.42 -30.80 24.31
CA GLN A 511 17.71 -29.69 24.97
C GLN A 511 17.67 -28.24 24.36
N GLY A 512 16.49 -27.86 23.85
CA GLY A 512 15.77 -26.66 24.35
C GLY A 512 15.61 -25.40 23.47
N LEU A 513 14.34 -25.07 23.15
CA LEU A 513 13.77 -23.75 22.76
C LEU A 513 13.96 -23.17 21.32
N ARG A 514 12.81 -23.13 20.61
CA ARG A 514 12.24 -22.08 19.72
C ARG A 514 12.91 -21.69 18.37
N LEU A 515 12.08 -21.84 17.32
CA LEU A 515 12.05 -21.10 16.04
C LEU A 515 13.21 -21.26 15.03
N GLN A 516 13.41 -22.49 14.56
CA GLN A 516 14.28 -22.84 13.42
C GLN A 516 13.80 -22.31 12.04
N LEU A 517 12.60 -21.72 11.91
CA LEU A 517 11.97 -21.46 10.59
C LEU A 517 12.75 -20.46 9.72
N VAL A 518 13.32 -19.42 10.34
CA VAL A 518 14.15 -18.42 9.64
C VAL A 518 15.59 -18.90 9.50
N GLU A 519 16.03 -19.82 10.36
CA GLU A 519 17.29 -20.53 10.15
C GLU A 519 17.20 -21.40 8.89
N ASP A 520 16.24 -22.33 8.80
CA ASP A 520 16.15 -23.30 7.71
C ASP A 520 15.99 -22.64 6.32
N LEU A 521 15.24 -21.53 6.23
CA LEU A 521 15.14 -20.69 5.01
C LEU A 521 16.49 -20.14 4.50
N LEU A 522 17.49 -20.06 5.37
CA LEU A 522 18.80 -19.45 5.10
C LEU A 522 19.97 -20.42 5.37
N HIS A 523 19.70 -21.68 5.73
CA HIS A 523 20.68 -22.76 5.94
C HIS A 523 21.00 -23.60 4.70
N GLY A 524 20.47 -23.22 3.52
CA GLY A 524 20.80 -23.88 2.23
C GLY A 524 22.30 -23.90 1.87
N CYS A 525 23.15 -23.17 2.60
CA CYS A 525 24.61 -23.24 2.51
C CYS A 525 25.29 -23.03 3.87
N VAL A 526 25.75 -24.09 4.55
CA VAL A 526 27.07 -24.26 5.21
C VAL A 526 27.07 -25.46 6.19
N ASP A 527 28.12 -26.26 6.12
CA ASP A 527 28.36 -27.48 6.92
C ASP A 527 28.69 -27.13 8.40
N HIS A 528 27.91 -27.63 9.36
CA HIS A 528 27.94 -27.17 10.76
C HIS A 528 29.15 -27.65 11.58
N ARG A 529 29.93 -26.72 12.14
CA ARG A 529 30.61 -26.85 13.45
C ARG A 529 30.82 -25.49 14.11
N ASN A 530 30.37 -25.32 15.35
CA ASN A 530 31.15 -24.75 16.49
C ASN A 530 30.36 -24.82 17.81
N ASP A 531 31.07 -24.56 18.92
CA ASP A 531 30.79 -25.01 20.29
C ASP A 531 29.84 -24.09 21.11
N PRO A 532 28.81 -24.61 21.83
CA PRO A 532 27.89 -23.81 22.66
C PRO A 532 28.49 -23.15 23.92
N ALA A 533 29.69 -23.53 24.36
CA ALA A 533 30.20 -23.20 25.71
C ALA A 533 30.45 -21.69 26.00
N HIS A 534 30.20 -20.78 25.05
CA HIS A 534 30.46 -19.35 25.22
C HIS A 534 29.20 -18.47 25.46
N LEU A 535 27.98 -19.00 25.27
CA LEU A 535 26.76 -18.19 25.37
C LEU A 535 26.17 -18.09 26.80
N ALA A 536 26.40 -19.11 27.64
CA ALA A 536 25.79 -19.22 28.97
C ALA A 536 26.25 -18.15 29.99
N ALA A 537 27.28 -17.37 29.67
CA ALA A 537 27.87 -16.39 30.59
C ALA A 537 27.25 -14.97 30.52
N ARG A 538 26.22 -14.74 29.68
CA ARG A 538 25.68 -13.38 29.41
C ARG A 538 24.20 -13.15 29.71
N LEU A 539 23.44 -14.16 30.12
CA LEU A 539 21.99 -14.03 30.39
C LEU A 539 21.66 -14.21 31.88
N GLY A 540 22.24 -13.35 32.71
CA GLY A 540 21.87 -13.17 34.11
C GLY A 540 21.09 -11.86 34.31
N GLU A 541 19.88 -11.97 34.87
CA GLU A 541 19.07 -10.89 35.45
C GLU A 541 18.53 -9.77 34.53
N ARG A 542 17.24 -9.86 34.21
CA ARG A 542 16.19 -8.92 34.68
C ARG A 542 14.79 -9.45 34.38
N GLY A 543 13.85 -9.23 35.30
CA GLY A 543 12.50 -9.78 35.20
C GLY A 543 11.61 -9.01 34.21
N ALA A 544 10.92 -9.75 33.35
CA ALA A 544 9.83 -9.23 32.53
C ALA A 544 8.46 -9.45 33.21
N PRO A 545 7.48 -8.55 33.03
CA PRO A 545 6.11 -8.78 33.51
C PRO A 545 5.44 -9.92 32.74
N ARG A 546 4.53 -10.65 33.39
CA ARG A 546 3.73 -11.71 32.76
C ARG A 546 2.69 -11.11 31.81
N VAL A 547 3.03 -11.03 30.54
CA VAL A 547 2.04 -10.96 29.44
C VAL A 547 1.49 -12.39 29.24
N ALA A 548 0.20 -12.52 28.91
CA ALA A 548 -0.37 -13.81 28.50
C ALA A 548 0.33 -14.31 27.22
N PRO A 549 0.50 -15.62 27.02
CA PRO A 549 1.11 -16.12 25.79
C PRO A 549 0.23 -15.72 24.59
N PRO A 550 0.79 -15.12 23.52
CA PRO A 550 0.05 -14.90 22.30
C PRO A 550 -0.25 -16.25 21.64
N THR A 551 -1.44 -16.42 21.06
CA THR A 551 -1.68 -17.48 20.07
C THR A 551 -0.72 -17.24 18.90
N GLU A 552 0.16 -18.21 18.62
CA GLU A 552 1.23 -18.07 17.63
C GLU A 552 0.74 -18.53 16.23
N ILE A 553 1.45 -18.13 15.16
CA ILE A 553 1.08 -18.47 13.76
C ILE A 553 1.86 -19.71 13.31
N GLN A 554 1.17 -20.66 12.68
CA GLN A 554 1.74 -21.90 12.14
C GLN A 554 1.53 -22.01 10.62
N VAL A 555 2.51 -22.57 9.90
CA VAL A 555 2.43 -22.76 8.44
C VAL A 555 1.79 -24.12 8.10
N GLY A 556 0.55 -24.08 7.60
CA GLY A 556 -0.23 -25.23 7.13
C GLY A 556 -0.12 -25.49 5.63
N THR A 557 -1.14 -26.15 5.08
CA THR A 557 -1.33 -26.37 3.63
C THR A 557 -2.66 -25.73 3.21
N VAL A 558 -2.71 -25.06 2.06
CA VAL A 558 -3.94 -24.43 1.57
C VAL A 558 -5.06 -25.47 1.44
N GLN A 559 -6.19 -25.23 2.12
CA GLN A 559 -7.42 -26.00 1.88
C GLN A 559 -8.22 -25.33 0.77
N GLN A 560 -8.68 -26.10 -0.21
CA GLN A 560 -9.55 -25.55 -1.26
C GLN A 560 -10.89 -25.11 -0.66
N PRO A 561 -11.36 -23.87 -0.89
CA PRO A 561 -12.66 -23.43 -0.43
C PRO A 561 -13.76 -24.22 -1.17
N GLY A 562 -14.53 -25.01 -0.44
CA GLY A 562 -15.68 -25.71 -1.00
C GLY A 562 -16.78 -24.72 -1.40
N HIS A 563 -17.17 -24.71 -2.67
CA HIS A 563 -18.23 -23.84 -3.19
C HIS A 563 -19.52 -23.95 -2.36
N ARG A 564 -19.87 -22.89 -1.62
CA ARG A 564 -21.21 -22.69 -1.09
C ARG A 564 -21.94 -21.63 -1.92
N LEU A 565 -22.89 -22.10 -2.71
CA LEU A 565 -23.90 -21.23 -3.33
C LEU A 565 -24.70 -20.56 -2.21
N VAL A 566 -24.58 -19.23 -2.08
CA VAL A 566 -25.43 -18.43 -1.19
C VAL A 566 -26.74 -18.16 -1.94
N GLY A 567 -27.84 -18.73 -1.44
CA GLY A 567 -29.17 -18.48 -2.01
C GLY A 567 -29.70 -17.09 -1.64
N GLU A 568 -30.31 -16.42 -2.62
CA GLU A 568 -30.97 -15.13 -2.45
C GLU A 568 -31.97 -15.16 -1.28
N ARG A 569 -31.96 -14.09 -0.47
CA ARG A 569 -33.04 -13.78 0.46
C ARG A 569 -33.55 -12.37 0.25
N ASP A 570 -34.55 -12.31 -0.61
CA ASP A 570 -35.65 -11.35 -0.65
C ASP A 570 -35.81 -10.51 0.65
N ARG A 571 -35.74 -9.19 0.48
CA ARG A 571 -36.15 -8.19 1.47
C ARG A 571 -37.08 -7.14 0.86
N GLY A 572 -38.11 -7.59 0.14
CA GLY A 572 -39.28 -6.77 -0.14
C GLY A 572 -40.05 -6.45 1.15
N GLY A 573 -39.98 -5.20 1.64
CA GLY A 573 -40.75 -4.82 2.83
C GLY A 573 -40.44 -3.46 3.44
N ILE A 574 -40.80 -2.37 2.75
CA ILE A 574 -41.23 -1.02 3.22
C ILE A 574 -41.21 -0.12 1.97
N ARG A 575 -42.26 -0.21 1.13
CA ARG A 575 -42.34 0.49 -0.18
C ARG A 575 -43.73 1.08 -0.48
N HIS A 576 -44.51 1.41 0.55
CA HIS A 576 -45.93 1.74 0.38
C HIS A 576 -46.50 2.93 1.18
N ILE A 577 -45.65 3.88 1.60
CA ILE A 577 -46.13 5.13 2.27
C ILE A 577 -45.60 6.42 1.60
N VAL A 578 -44.46 6.41 0.91
CA VAL A 578 -43.90 7.62 0.27
C VAL A 578 -44.49 7.90 -1.12
N ARG A 579 -44.99 6.89 -1.85
CA ARG A 579 -45.59 7.04 -3.20
C ARG A 579 -46.92 7.80 -3.25
N GLN A 580 -47.44 8.29 -2.13
CA GLN A 580 -48.76 8.94 -2.05
C GLN A 580 -48.72 10.42 -1.63
N LEU A 581 -47.52 11.02 -1.52
CA LEU A 581 -47.33 12.44 -1.13
C LEU A 581 -46.56 13.28 -2.16
N ALA A 582 -46.13 12.70 -3.28
CA ALA A 582 -45.50 13.39 -4.41
C ALA A 582 -46.36 13.31 -5.69
N GLY A 583 -47.68 13.14 -5.54
CA GLY A 583 -48.62 12.93 -6.66
C GLY A 583 -49.54 14.11 -6.97
N ASP A 584 -49.58 15.13 -6.10
CA ASP A 584 -50.36 16.35 -6.30
C ASP A 584 -49.50 17.56 -5.90
N ALA A 585 -49.22 18.44 -6.87
CA ALA A 585 -48.39 19.64 -6.79
C ALA A 585 -46.87 19.43 -6.58
N LEU A 586 -46.19 18.94 -7.62
CA LEU A 586 -44.98 19.57 -8.18
C LEU A 586 -44.84 19.23 -9.67
#